data_AF-A0A2V8KQ72-F1
#
_entry.id   AF-A0A2V8KQ72-F1
#
_cell.length_a   1.000
_cell.length_b   1.000
_cell.length_c   1.000
_cell.angle_alpha   90.00
_cell.angle_beta   90.00
_cell.angle_gamma   90.00
#
_symmetry.space_group_name_H-M   'P 1'
#
loop_
_entity.id
_entity.type
_entity.pdbx_description
1 polymer ?
#
loop_
_entity_poly.entity_id
_entity_poly.type
_entity_poly.pdbx_seq_one_letter_code
_entity_poly.pdbx_strand_id
1 'polypeptide(L)'
;MTGAPNPAGYLFSHEVNDTFLAVNRLLAMKDKEDVYWLKNSFTDNGKTYPPGTQFIPAKPGTREKLLKTAAEIGVSFDAISKKPSGDAFMLRQPRIGLWDRYGGSIPSGWTRYVLEKFEFPYTVIYDDDLRQGDLGRKFDVLIFVNDAVINPAGALRSFMQESGTILAIGRSTEIGSRLEFPIINALAELGRSDFYVPGSILQASIDNRNPLAYGMPDRADLFFDNSPAFRINSASKDLRVVAWYDSATPLRSGWAWGQKYLDKTGAVVEVPFGKGKLFLFGPEILFRSQPHGTYKFLFNGIYYGSAETVVLN
;
A
#
# COMPACT_ATOMS: atom_id res chain seq x y z
N MET A 1 3.74 -4.80 -26.82
CA MET A 1 2.26 -4.89 -26.81
C MET A 1 1.86 -6.10 -27.62
N THR A 2 1.01 -6.95 -27.05
CA THR A 2 0.59 -8.24 -27.58
C THR A 2 -0.93 -8.29 -27.59
N GLY A 3 -1.57 -8.91 -28.59
CA GLY A 3 -3.02 -9.14 -28.58
C GLY A 3 -3.82 -8.49 -29.73
N ALA A 4 -5.09 -8.19 -29.47
CA ALA A 4 -6.11 -7.93 -30.50
C ALA A 4 -5.82 -6.68 -31.39
N PRO A 5 -6.13 -6.72 -32.71
CA PRO A 5 -5.91 -5.60 -33.62
C PRO A 5 -6.81 -4.39 -33.32
N ASN A 6 -8.07 -4.63 -32.92
CA ASN A 6 -9.05 -3.63 -32.48
C ASN A 6 -9.42 -3.91 -31.01
N PRO A 7 -8.61 -3.48 -30.05
CA PRO A 7 -8.81 -3.85 -28.65
C PRO A 7 -9.97 -3.11 -27.99
N ALA A 8 -10.71 -3.82 -27.13
CA ALA A 8 -11.67 -3.22 -26.19
C ALA A 8 -10.98 -2.46 -25.05
N GLY A 9 -9.69 -2.76 -24.82
CA GLY A 9 -8.83 -2.08 -23.87
C GLY A 9 -7.50 -2.80 -23.69
N TYR A 10 -6.80 -2.48 -22.62
CA TYR A 10 -5.46 -2.96 -22.34
C TYR A 10 -5.34 -3.39 -20.89
N LEU A 11 -4.64 -4.51 -20.66
CA LEU A 11 -4.29 -5.01 -19.34
C LEU A 11 -2.79 -4.90 -19.09
N PHE A 12 -2.42 -4.73 -17.83
CA PHE A 12 -1.03 -4.83 -17.40
C PHE A 12 -0.94 -5.36 -15.98
N SER A 13 0.22 -5.95 -15.66
CA SER A 13 0.43 -6.69 -14.42
C SER A 13 0.41 -5.76 -13.19
N HIS A 14 0.13 -6.35 -12.03
CA HIS A 14 0.30 -5.72 -10.72
C HIS A 14 1.63 -6.16 -10.04
N GLU A 15 2.33 -7.14 -10.63
CA GLU A 15 3.51 -7.80 -10.05
C GLU A 15 4.79 -6.95 -10.10
N VAL A 16 4.90 -6.00 -11.03
CA VAL A 16 6.11 -5.16 -11.19
C VAL A 16 5.84 -3.75 -10.68
N ASN A 17 6.75 -3.19 -9.89
CA ASN A 17 6.55 -1.87 -9.27
C ASN A 17 6.49 -0.73 -10.30
N ASP A 18 7.22 -0.83 -11.42
CA ASP A 18 7.25 0.21 -12.47
C ASP A 18 5.88 0.46 -13.12
N THR A 19 4.94 -0.46 -12.93
CA THR A 19 3.55 -0.28 -13.36
C THR A 19 2.87 0.88 -12.64
N PHE A 20 3.23 1.18 -11.38
CA PHE A 20 2.69 2.34 -10.67
C PHE A 20 3.23 3.67 -11.20
N LEU A 21 4.47 3.70 -11.70
CA LEU A 21 4.99 4.86 -12.43
C LEU A 21 4.19 5.09 -13.73
N ALA A 22 3.87 4.02 -14.45
CA ALA A 22 2.98 4.10 -15.62
C ALA A 22 1.59 4.62 -15.23
N VAL A 23 0.98 4.13 -14.15
CA VAL A 23 -0.32 4.63 -13.66
C VAL A 23 -0.25 6.12 -13.35
N ASN A 24 0.75 6.58 -12.59
CA ASN A 24 0.90 7.99 -12.25
C ASN A 24 0.99 8.88 -13.49
N ARG A 25 1.81 8.50 -14.48
CA ARG A 25 1.93 9.25 -15.74
C ARG A 25 0.62 9.28 -16.51
N LEU A 26 -0.06 8.15 -16.64
CA LEU A 26 -1.32 8.05 -17.38
C LEU A 26 -2.44 8.87 -16.73
N LEU A 27 -2.48 8.93 -15.40
CA LEU A 27 -3.45 9.74 -14.65
C LEU A 27 -3.13 11.25 -14.66
N ALA A 28 -1.85 11.62 -14.85
CA ALA A 28 -1.39 13.01 -14.87
C ALA A 28 -1.46 13.69 -16.24
N MET A 29 -1.68 12.94 -17.33
CA MET A 29 -1.79 13.51 -18.68
C MET A 29 -2.99 14.47 -18.81
N LYS A 30 -2.87 15.50 -19.66
CA LYS A 30 -3.98 16.42 -19.95
C LYS A 30 -5.21 15.70 -20.51
N ASP A 31 -5.00 14.74 -21.40
CA ASP A 31 -6.00 13.74 -21.82
C ASP A 31 -5.68 12.41 -21.13
N LYS A 32 -5.86 12.38 -19.81
CA LYS A 32 -5.58 11.21 -18.96
C LYS A 32 -6.34 9.96 -19.39
N GLU A 33 -5.78 8.80 -19.10
CA GLU A 33 -6.50 7.54 -19.24
C GLU A 33 -7.30 7.22 -17.97
N ASP A 34 -8.39 6.48 -18.14
CA ASP A 34 -9.08 5.85 -17.01
C ASP A 34 -8.38 4.54 -16.68
N VAL A 35 -8.00 4.36 -15.42
CA VAL A 35 -7.27 3.18 -14.94
C VAL A 35 -8.08 2.51 -13.84
N TYR A 36 -8.21 1.20 -13.94
CA TYR A 36 -8.96 0.37 -12.99
C TYR A 36 -8.11 -0.78 -12.47
N TRP A 37 -8.34 -1.21 -11.23
CA TRP A 37 -7.92 -2.54 -10.78
C TRP A 37 -9.11 -3.49 -10.76
N LEU A 38 -8.98 -4.61 -11.46
CA LEU A 38 -10.01 -5.64 -11.47
C LEU A 38 -10.07 -6.32 -10.09
N LYS A 39 -11.26 -6.45 -9.51
CA LYS A 39 -11.42 -7.17 -8.23
C LYS A 39 -11.49 -8.68 -8.39
N ASN A 40 -11.81 -9.16 -9.58
CA ASN A 40 -11.94 -10.58 -9.91
C ASN A 40 -10.93 -10.96 -11.00
N SER A 41 -10.66 -12.26 -11.11
CA SER A 41 -9.89 -12.79 -12.24
C SER A 41 -10.62 -12.54 -13.56
N PHE A 42 -9.86 -12.27 -14.62
CA PHE A 42 -10.39 -12.07 -15.96
C PHE A 42 -9.69 -13.01 -16.95
N THR A 43 -10.41 -13.52 -17.96
CA THR A 43 -9.83 -14.39 -18.98
C THR A 43 -10.17 -13.87 -20.36
N ASP A 44 -9.15 -13.68 -21.20
CA ASP A 44 -9.28 -13.29 -22.60
C ASP A 44 -8.23 -14.04 -23.43
N ASN A 45 -8.63 -14.50 -24.62
CA ASN A 45 -7.74 -15.22 -25.55
C ASN A 45 -6.93 -16.38 -24.91
N GLY A 46 -7.55 -17.14 -24.00
CA GLY A 46 -6.92 -18.29 -23.35
C GLY A 46 -5.91 -17.95 -22.25
N LYS A 47 -5.68 -16.67 -21.94
CA LYS A 47 -4.86 -16.22 -20.82
C LYS A 47 -5.75 -15.74 -19.67
N THR A 48 -5.48 -16.23 -18.47
CA THR A 48 -6.14 -15.79 -17.24
C THR A 48 -5.27 -14.80 -16.49
N TYR A 49 -5.89 -13.72 -16.04
CA TYR A 49 -5.28 -12.63 -15.30
C TYR A 49 -5.86 -12.62 -13.88
N PRO A 50 -5.02 -12.53 -12.83
CA PRO A 50 -5.47 -12.58 -11.44
C PRO A 50 -6.19 -11.28 -11.01
N PRO A 51 -6.91 -11.29 -9.87
CA PRO A 51 -7.33 -10.07 -9.20
C PRO A 51 -6.18 -9.07 -9.03
N GLY A 52 -6.51 -7.79 -9.08
CA GLY A 52 -5.54 -6.69 -9.08
C GLY A 52 -4.98 -6.34 -10.46
N THR A 53 -5.20 -7.16 -11.48
CA THR A 53 -4.81 -6.80 -12.86
C THR A 53 -5.35 -5.43 -13.22
N GLN A 54 -4.49 -4.62 -13.81
CA GLN A 54 -4.79 -3.23 -14.10
C GLN A 54 -5.39 -3.13 -15.51
N PHE A 55 -6.44 -2.34 -15.67
CA PHE A 55 -7.23 -2.24 -16.89
C PHE A 55 -7.38 -0.80 -17.35
N ILE A 56 -7.22 -0.57 -18.65
CA ILE A 56 -7.42 0.71 -19.34
C ILE A 56 -8.38 0.49 -20.51
N PRO A 57 -9.58 1.09 -20.52
CA PRO A 57 -10.48 1.04 -21.67
C PRO A 57 -9.83 1.67 -22.90
N ALA A 58 -10.07 1.10 -24.08
CA ALA A 58 -9.56 1.70 -25.31
C ALA A 58 -10.37 2.95 -25.69
N LYS A 59 -9.67 4.07 -25.94
CA LYS A 59 -10.19 5.25 -26.62
C LYS A 59 -9.22 5.69 -27.73
N PRO A 60 -9.59 6.63 -28.63
CA PRO A 60 -8.67 7.16 -29.62
C PRO A 60 -7.38 7.67 -28.95
N GLY A 61 -6.22 7.24 -29.46
CA GLY A 61 -4.90 7.63 -28.93
C GLY A 61 -4.38 6.80 -27.75
N THR A 62 -5.20 5.99 -27.06
CA THR A 62 -4.72 5.16 -25.92
C THR A 62 -3.54 4.28 -26.34
N ARG A 63 -3.63 3.61 -27.50
CA ARG A 63 -2.58 2.70 -27.98
C ARG A 63 -1.21 3.37 -28.07
N GLU A 64 -1.17 4.57 -28.65
CA GLU A 64 0.07 5.32 -28.86
C GLU A 64 0.68 5.74 -27.51
N LYS A 65 -0.15 6.26 -26.60
CA LYS A 65 0.28 6.63 -25.23
C LYS A 65 0.87 5.43 -24.48
N LEU A 66 0.22 4.26 -24.57
CA LEU A 66 0.70 3.04 -23.91
C LEU A 66 1.99 2.52 -24.55
N LEU A 67 2.13 2.57 -25.87
CA LEU A 67 3.38 2.19 -26.56
C LEU A 67 4.54 3.11 -26.15
N LYS A 68 4.30 4.42 -26.08
CA LYS A 68 5.30 5.38 -25.59
C LYS A 68 5.69 5.10 -24.13
N THR A 69 4.70 4.92 -23.27
CA THR A 69 4.90 4.61 -21.84
C THR A 69 5.70 3.32 -21.66
N ALA A 70 5.36 2.28 -22.43
CA ALA A 70 6.09 1.00 -22.43
C ALA A 70 7.55 1.16 -22.86
N ALA A 71 7.82 1.97 -23.90
CA ALA A 71 9.18 2.22 -24.38
C ALA A 71 10.04 2.99 -23.38
N GLU A 72 9.45 3.92 -22.63
CA GLU A 72 10.17 4.75 -21.65
C GLU A 72 10.44 4.03 -20.32
N ILE A 73 9.51 3.20 -19.85
CA ILE A 73 9.54 2.63 -18.49
C ILE A 73 9.85 1.12 -18.51
N GLY A 74 9.66 0.44 -19.64
CA GLY A 74 9.86 -1.01 -19.76
C GLY A 74 8.68 -1.87 -19.31
N VAL A 75 7.49 -1.27 -19.11
CA VAL A 75 6.26 -2.03 -18.80
C VAL A 75 5.63 -2.61 -20.06
N SER A 76 4.86 -3.70 -19.90
CA SER A 76 4.14 -4.35 -21.00
C SER A 76 2.62 -4.27 -20.83
N PHE A 77 1.94 -4.12 -21.96
CA PHE A 77 0.47 -4.09 -22.05
C PHE A 77 -0.04 -5.19 -22.98
N ASP A 78 -1.07 -5.90 -22.53
CA ASP A 78 -1.83 -6.87 -23.30
C ASP A 78 -3.11 -6.24 -23.83
N ALA A 79 -3.27 -6.22 -25.15
CA ALA A 79 -4.45 -5.73 -25.85
C ALA A 79 -5.54 -6.80 -25.83
N ILE A 80 -6.69 -6.50 -25.21
CA ILE A 80 -7.77 -7.46 -25.00
C ILE A 80 -8.93 -7.25 -25.97
N SER A 81 -9.58 -8.35 -26.35
CA SER A 81 -10.70 -8.34 -27.30
C SER A 81 -12.05 -8.04 -26.63
N LYS A 82 -12.17 -8.36 -25.34
CA LYS A 82 -13.39 -8.18 -24.53
C LYS A 82 -13.10 -7.25 -23.37
N LYS A 83 -14.04 -6.36 -23.08
CA LYS A 83 -13.96 -5.50 -21.89
C LYS A 83 -14.25 -6.34 -20.62
N PRO A 84 -13.47 -6.19 -19.54
CA PRO A 84 -13.80 -6.80 -18.25
C PRO A 84 -15.13 -6.25 -17.71
N SER A 85 -15.90 -7.10 -17.04
CA SER A 85 -17.15 -6.71 -16.39
C SER A 85 -17.13 -7.04 -14.89
N GLY A 86 -18.04 -6.42 -14.14
CA GLY A 86 -18.14 -6.56 -12.69
C GLY A 86 -17.35 -5.49 -11.93
N ASP A 87 -17.22 -5.68 -10.61
CA ASP A 87 -16.62 -4.66 -9.76
C ASP A 87 -15.13 -4.44 -10.08
N ALA A 88 -14.74 -3.17 -10.08
CA ALA A 88 -13.36 -2.74 -10.17
C ALA A 88 -13.11 -1.54 -9.25
N PHE A 89 -11.84 -1.32 -8.90
CA PHE A 89 -11.42 -0.09 -8.24
C PHE A 89 -11.06 0.94 -9.31
N MET A 90 -11.79 2.05 -9.41
CA MET A 90 -11.40 3.18 -10.25
C MET A 90 -10.30 3.97 -9.55
N LEU A 91 -9.18 4.16 -10.24
CA LEU A 91 -8.06 4.93 -9.72
C LEU A 91 -8.20 6.41 -10.03
N ARG A 92 -7.67 7.23 -9.13
CA ARG A 92 -7.50 8.67 -9.30
C ARG A 92 -6.11 9.05 -8.82
N GLN A 93 -5.63 10.21 -9.27
CA GLN A 93 -4.40 10.77 -8.73
C GLN A 93 -4.65 11.20 -7.28
N PRO A 94 -3.99 10.57 -6.29
CA PRO A 94 -4.28 10.82 -4.88
C PRO A 94 -3.60 12.10 -4.40
N ARG A 95 -4.25 12.82 -3.48
CA ARG A 95 -3.64 13.94 -2.75
C ARG A 95 -2.96 13.38 -1.50
N ILE A 96 -1.65 13.29 -1.52
CA ILE A 96 -0.87 12.64 -0.46
C ILE A 96 -0.28 13.69 0.49
N GLY A 97 -0.52 13.53 1.79
CA GLY A 97 0.20 14.21 2.86
C GLY A 97 1.24 13.28 3.47
N LEU A 98 2.52 13.60 3.35
CA LEU A 98 3.61 12.85 3.99
C LEU A 98 4.05 13.59 5.25
N TRP A 99 3.90 12.96 6.41
CA TRP A 99 4.35 13.54 7.67
C TRP A 99 5.88 13.64 7.74
N ASP A 100 6.36 14.78 8.25
CA ASP A 100 7.75 15.01 8.65
C ASP A 100 7.79 15.82 9.97
N ARG A 101 8.98 15.95 10.54
CA ARG A 101 9.27 16.81 11.69
C ARG A 101 10.12 17.99 11.27
N TYR A 102 9.98 19.11 11.99
CA TYR A 102 10.94 20.20 11.87
C TYR A 102 12.36 19.71 12.20
N GLY A 103 13.33 20.09 11.38
CA GLY A 103 14.70 19.55 11.44
C GLY A 103 14.90 18.23 10.67
N GLY A 104 13.83 17.64 10.12
CA GLY A 104 13.88 16.51 9.20
C GLY A 104 13.86 15.12 9.85
N SER A 105 13.13 14.20 9.22
CA SER A 105 13.12 12.77 9.49
C SER A 105 13.82 12.01 8.36
N ILE A 106 14.74 11.11 8.73
CA ILE A 106 15.44 10.23 7.78
C ILE A 106 14.44 9.30 7.06
N PRO A 107 13.54 8.59 7.77
CA PRO A 107 12.44 7.84 7.15
C PRO A 107 11.60 8.67 6.17
N SER A 108 11.22 9.91 6.52
CA SER A 108 10.52 10.81 5.59
C SER A 108 11.34 11.05 4.32
N GLY A 109 12.64 11.30 4.43
CA GLY A 109 13.55 11.48 3.30
C GLY A 109 13.55 10.29 2.33
N TRP A 110 13.59 9.07 2.85
CA TRP A 110 13.53 7.86 2.02
C TRP A 110 12.16 7.63 1.40
N THR A 111 11.07 7.91 2.12
CA THR A 111 9.72 7.86 1.56
C THR A 111 9.57 8.88 0.41
N ARG A 112 10.08 10.10 0.58
CA ARG A 112 10.11 11.12 -0.50
C ARG A 112 10.84 10.63 -1.73
N TYR A 113 12.03 10.07 -1.55
CA TYR A 113 12.79 9.49 -2.66
C TYR A 113 11.97 8.45 -3.42
N VAL A 114 11.28 7.54 -2.73
CA VAL A 114 10.42 6.53 -3.39
C VAL A 114 9.24 7.20 -4.10
N LEU A 115 8.53 8.12 -3.45
CA LEU A 115 7.40 8.83 -4.06
C LEU A 115 7.82 9.59 -5.33
N GLU A 116 8.96 10.28 -5.29
CA GLU A 116 9.53 11.01 -6.43
C GLU A 116 9.93 10.08 -7.58
N LYS A 117 10.60 8.96 -7.27
CA LYS A 117 11.00 7.97 -8.28
C LYS A 117 9.82 7.35 -9.02
N PHE A 118 8.68 7.22 -8.35
CA PHE A 118 7.45 6.69 -8.93
C PHE A 118 6.46 7.80 -9.33
N GLU A 119 6.85 9.07 -9.28
CA GLU A 119 6.07 10.25 -9.68
C GLU A 119 4.71 10.39 -8.95
N PHE A 120 4.66 9.99 -7.68
CA PHE A 120 3.52 10.29 -6.83
C PHE A 120 3.56 11.76 -6.39
N PRO A 121 2.51 12.56 -6.64
CA PRO A 121 2.43 13.90 -6.10
C PRO A 121 2.19 13.83 -4.58
N TYR A 122 2.94 14.59 -3.81
CA TYR A 122 2.80 14.65 -2.36
C TYR A 122 3.11 16.05 -1.81
N THR A 123 2.57 16.32 -0.64
CA THR A 123 2.87 17.50 0.18
C THR A 123 3.48 17.03 1.49
N VAL A 124 4.60 17.61 1.89
CA VAL A 124 5.14 17.40 3.24
C VAL A 124 4.27 18.16 4.23
N ILE A 125 3.81 17.48 5.28
CA ILE A 125 2.98 18.05 6.34
C ILE A 125 3.64 17.86 7.71
N TYR A 126 3.27 18.71 8.65
CA TYR A 126 3.76 18.71 10.02
C TYR A 126 2.59 18.64 11.01
N ASP A 127 2.89 18.50 12.30
CA ASP A 127 1.85 18.42 13.35
C ASP A 127 0.91 19.63 13.35
N ASP A 128 1.39 20.82 13.00
CA ASP A 128 0.55 22.02 12.93
C ASP A 128 -0.53 21.90 11.84
N ASP A 129 -0.23 21.26 10.71
CA ASP A 129 -1.22 20.98 9.66
C ASP A 129 -2.28 20.00 10.16
N LEU A 130 -1.88 19.01 10.95
CA LEU A 130 -2.81 18.04 11.56
C LEU A 130 -3.74 18.69 12.58
N ARG A 131 -3.23 19.64 13.36
CA ARG A 131 -4.01 20.39 14.36
C ARG A 131 -4.99 21.37 13.73
N GLN A 132 -4.63 21.98 12.60
CA GLN A 132 -5.53 22.88 11.86
C GLN A 132 -6.77 22.17 11.33
N GLY A 133 -6.71 20.85 11.09
CA GLY A 133 -7.84 20.05 10.62
C GLY A 133 -8.15 20.26 9.14
N ASP A 134 -9.40 19.99 8.75
CA ASP A 134 -9.88 20.00 7.35
C ASP A 134 -9.03 19.11 6.41
N LEU A 135 -8.57 17.98 6.96
CA LEU A 135 -7.64 17.08 6.30
C LEU A 135 -8.24 16.47 5.03
N GLY A 136 -9.54 16.10 5.04
CA GLY A 136 -10.22 15.49 3.88
C GLY A 136 -10.36 16.43 2.69
N ARG A 137 -10.38 17.75 2.93
CA ARG A 137 -10.35 18.74 1.85
C ARG A 137 -8.99 18.84 1.18
N LYS A 138 -7.90 18.52 1.88
CA LYS A 138 -6.53 18.67 1.37
C LYS A 138 -5.94 17.36 0.87
N PHE A 139 -6.29 16.26 1.51
CA PHE A 139 -5.64 14.97 1.32
C PHE A 139 -6.67 13.84 1.17
N ASP A 140 -6.28 12.82 0.43
CA ASP A 140 -6.97 11.52 0.38
C ASP A 140 -6.20 10.49 1.20
N VAL A 141 -4.88 10.62 1.25
CA VAL A 141 -3.96 9.70 1.92
C VAL A 141 -2.98 10.47 2.80
N LEU A 142 -2.82 10.03 4.05
CA LEU A 142 -1.78 10.49 4.96
C LEU A 142 -0.78 9.36 5.23
N ILE A 143 0.51 9.66 5.15
CA ILE A 143 1.59 8.70 5.39
C ILE A 143 2.38 9.13 6.62
N PHE A 144 2.43 8.25 7.62
CA PHE A 144 3.24 8.38 8.81
C PHE A 144 4.39 7.37 8.77
N VAL A 145 5.60 7.87 8.97
CA VAL A 145 6.84 7.09 8.98
C VAL A 145 7.29 6.81 10.42
N ASN A 146 8.26 5.91 10.59
CA ASN A 146 8.70 5.35 11.88
C ASN A 146 8.83 6.38 13.04
N ASP A 147 9.32 7.58 12.75
CA ASP A 147 9.61 8.61 13.76
C ASP A 147 8.38 9.47 14.14
N ALA A 148 7.21 9.21 13.56
CA ALA A 148 6.03 10.04 13.74
C ALA A 148 5.51 10.02 15.18
N VAL A 149 5.39 11.20 15.78
CA VAL A 149 4.74 11.39 17.08
C VAL A 149 3.35 11.96 16.83
N ILE A 150 2.34 11.12 16.96
CA ILE A 150 1.01 11.47 16.46
C ILE A 150 0.17 12.12 17.56
N ASN A 151 -0.12 13.41 17.39
CA ASN A 151 -1.09 14.23 18.14
C ASN A 151 -1.65 15.32 17.19
N PRO A 152 -2.98 15.46 16.96
CA PRO A 152 -4.11 14.97 17.77
C PRO A 152 -4.93 13.83 17.14
N ALA A 153 -5.30 12.83 17.95
CA ALA A 153 -6.06 11.64 17.55
C ALA A 153 -7.46 11.95 16.94
N GLY A 154 -8.13 13.01 17.40
CA GLY A 154 -9.48 13.36 16.94
C GLY A 154 -9.56 13.74 15.46
N ALA A 155 -8.65 14.58 14.98
CA ALA A 155 -8.62 15.01 13.58
C ALA A 155 -8.39 13.83 12.62
N LEU A 156 -7.55 12.87 13.02
CA LEU A 156 -7.26 11.67 12.23
C LEU A 156 -8.44 10.70 12.19
N ARG A 157 -9.20 10.57 13.29
CA ARG A 157 -10.48 9.84 13.25
C ARG A 157 -11.46 10.49 12.28
N SER A 158 -11.68 11.80 12.37
CA SER A 158 -12.60 12.52 11.47
C SER A 158 -12.19 12.38 10.01
N PHE A 159 -10.89 12.51 9.72
CA PHE A 159 -10.33 12.30 8.39
C PHE A 159 -10.72 10.93 7.81
N MET A 160 -10.52 9.86 8.57
CA MET A 160 -10.92 8.52 8.12
C MET A 160 -12.43 8.33 8.06
N GLN A 161 -13.20 8.93 8.98
CA GLN A 161 -14.65 8.86 8.96
C GLN A 161 -15.23 9.35 7.62
N GLU A 162 -14.62 10.41 7.04
CA GLU A 162 -15.09 11.08 5.83
C GLU A 162 -14.66 10.41 4.52
N SER A 163 -13.56 9.65 4.51
CA SER A 163 -13.03 8.78 3.41
C SER A 163 -11.50 8.69 3.41
N GLY A 164 -10.82 9.49 4.24
CA GLY A 164 -9.38 9.56 4.30
C GLY A 164 -8.73 8.22 4.65
N THR A 165 -7.53 7.99 4.11
CA THR A 165 -6.75 6.79 4.39
C THR A 165 -5.44 7.13 5.06
N ILE A 166 -5.09 6.39 6.12
CA ILE A 166 -3.83 6.56 6.85
C ILE A 166 -2.94 5.34 6.64
N LEU A 167 -1.68 5.55 6.26
CA LEU A 167 -0.63 4.54 6.15
C LEU A 167 0.38 4.81 7.27
N ALA A 168 0.47 3.93 8.26
CA ALA A 168 1.43 4.03 9.35
C ALA A 168 2.50 2.95 9.22
N ILE A 169 3.77 3.34 9.18
CA ILE A 169 4.93 2.45 8.97
C ILE A 169 5.79 2.40 10.23
N GLY A 170 6.24 1.20 10.61
CA GLY A 170 7.13 1.01 11.73
C GLY A 170 6.45 1.32 13.06
N ARG A 171 7.15 2.06 13.92
CA ARG A 171 6.65 2.48 15.24
C ARG A 171 5.47 3.44 15.18
N SER A 172 5.26 4.16 14.08
CA SER A 172 4.08 5.01 13.92
C SER A 172 2.75 4.24 13.94
N THR A 173 2.80 2.92 13.80
CA THR A 173 1.62 2.04 13.94
C THR A 173 1.02 2.03 15.35
N GLU A 174 1.72 2.57 16.36
CA GLU A 174 1.13 2.92 17.66
C GLU A 174 -0.12 3.81 17.53
N ILE A 175 -0.31 4.50 16.40
CA ILE A 175 -1.56 5.21 16.10
C ILE A 175 -2.80 4.32 16.22
N GLY A 176 -2.70 3.03 15.90
CA GLY A 176 -3.83 2.10 15.97
C GLY A 176 -4.42 2.04 17.38
N SER A 177 -3.57 1.85 18.39
CA SER A 177 -4.00 1.81 19.79
C SER A 177 -4.37 3.18 20.33
N ARG A 178 -3.70 4.27 19.91
CA ARG A 178 -4.07 5.65 20.29
C ARG A 178 -5.44 6.07 19.75
N LEU A 179 -5.84 5.53 18.60
CA LEU A 179 -7.18 5.66 18.05
C LEU A 179 -8.10 4.53 18.56
N GLU A 180 -7.76 3.91 19.69
CA GLU A 180 -8.56 2.90 20.41
C GLU A 180 -9.06 1.76 19.52
N PHE A 181 -8.35 1.46 18.43
CA PHE A 181 -8.63 0.25 17.67
C PHE A 181 -8.15 -0.96 18.49
N PRO A 182 -8.84 -2.11 18.38
CA PRO A 182 -8.57 -3.32 19.17
C PRO A 182 -7.33 -4.09 18.66
N ILE A 183 -6.21 -3.37 18.54
CA ILE A 183 -4.92 -3.85 18.07
C ILE A 183 -3.91 -3.55 19.16
N ILE A 184 -3.19 -4.58 19.59
CA ILE A 184 -2.11 -4.44 20.56
C ILE A 184 -0.79 -4.87 19.93
N ASN A 185 0.30 -4.23 20.35
CA ASN A 185 1.64 -4.69 20.00
C ASN A 185 1.95 -5.94 20.83
N ALA A 186 2.07 -7.09 20.15
CA ALA A 186 2.35 -8.40 20.71
C ALA A 186 3.67 -8.47 21.49
N LEU A 187 4.56 -7.50 21.24
CA LEU A 187 5.91 -7.43 21.78
C LEU A 187 6.05 -6.36 22.89
N ALA A 188 4.98 -5.64 23.23
CA ALA A 188 5.04 -4.48 24.13
C ALA A 188 5.55 -4.79 25.55
N GLU A 189 5.20 -5.96 26.07
CA GLU A 189 5.55 -6.39 27.44
C GLU A 189 6.91 -7.12 27.52
N LEU A 190 7.61 -7.27 26.40
CA LEU A 190 8.89 -7.98 26.36
C LEU A 190 10.04 -7.01 26.62
N GLY A 191 10.94 -7.38 27.55
CA GLY A 191 12.17 -6.63 27.76
C GLY A 191 13.17 -6.85 26.61
N ARG A 192 14.16 -5.96 26.50
CA ARG A 192 15.26 -6.11 25.51
C ARG A 192 16.05 -7.42 25.68
N SER A 193 16.07 -7.99 26.88
CA SER A 193 16.67 -9.30 27.16
C SER A 193 15.85 -10.47 26.61
N ASP A 194 14.54 -10.28 26.42
CA ASP A 194 13.62 -11.32 25.96
C ASP A 194 13.46 -11.27 24.43
N PHE A 195 13.44 -10.07 23.87
CA PHE A 195 13.25 -9.83 22.44
C PHE A 195 14.17 -8.73 21.94
N TYR A 196 15.00 -9.06 20.94
CA TYR A 196 15.84 -8.10 20.26
C TYR A 196 16.11 -8.55 18.82
N VAL A 197 15.49 -7.85 17.88
CA VAL A 197 15.63 -8.09 16.45
C VAL A 197 15.93 -6.75 15.78
N PRO A 198 17.20 -6.31 15.80
CA PRO A 198 17.62 -5.13 15.06
C PRO A 198 17.62 -5.43 13.56
N GLY A 199 17.54 -4.40 12.73
CA GLY A 199 17.60 -4.45 11.26
C GLY A 199 17.93 -5.82 10.66
N SER A 200 16.89 -6.62 10.38
CA SER A 200 16.98 -8.01 9.91
C SER A 200 15.90 -8.28 8.87
N ILE A 201 16.09 -9.34 8.10
CA ILE A 201 15.13 -9.81 7.11
C ILE A 201 14.36 -10.98 7.68
N LEU A 202 13.05 -10.83 7.82
CA LEU A 202 12.13 -11.84 8.33
C LEU A 202 11.13 -12.23 7.25
N GLN A 203 10.85 -13.52 7.11
CA GLN A 203 9.83 -13.99 6.18
C GLN A 203 8.44 -13.96 6.83
N ALA A 204 7.45 -13.50 6.08
CA ALA A 204 6.04 -13.53 6.46
C ALA A 204 5.20 -14.13 5.33
N SER A 205 4.05 -14.66 5.71
CA SER A 205 2.98 -15.06 4.79
C SER A 205 2.09 -13.87 4.47
N ILE A 206 1.54 -13.84 3.26
CA ILE A 206 0.83 -12.71 2.65
C ILE A 206 -0.52 -13.19 2.11
N ASP A 207 -1.61 -12.50 2.48
CA ASP A 207 -2.90 -12.69 1.82
C ASP A 207 -2.98 -11.81 0.56
N ASN A 208 -2.40 -12.30 -0.54
CA ASN A 208 -2.36 -11.60 -1.82
C ASN A 208 -3.72 -11.45 -2.53
N ARG A 209 -4.81 -11.93 -1.91
CA ARG A 209 -6.19 -11.67 -2.32
C ARG A 209 -6.73 -10.37 -1.72
N ASN A 210 -6.09 -9.84 -0.68
CA ASN A 210 -6.41 -8.51 -0.17
C ASN A 210 -5.86 -7.44 -1.14
N PRO A 211 -6.63 -6.40 -1.50
CA PRO A 211 -6.17 -5.34 -2.40
C PRO A 211 -4.89 -4.63 -1.94
N LEU A 212 -4.63 -4.57 -0.64
CA LEU A 212 -3.39 -4.01 -0.09
C LEU A 212 -2.15 -4.84 -0.46
N ALA A 213 -2.31 -6.11 -0.86
CA ALA A 213 -1.26 -7.04 -1.23
C ALA A 213 -1.40 -7.59 -2.67
N TYR A 214 -2.21 -6.96 -3.52
CA TYR A 214 -2.26 -7.34 -4.94
C TYR A 214 -0.87 -7.30 -5.59
N GLY A 215 -0.58 -8.30 -6.41
CA GLY A 215 0.71 -8.49 -7.08
C GLY A 215 1.86 -8.92 -6.16
N MET A 216 1.60 -9.17 -4.86
CA MET A 216 2.59 -9.76 -3.96
C MET A 216 2.57 -11.31 -4.04
N PRO A 217 3.72 -11.96 -3.82
CA PRO A 217 3.77 -13.41 -3.62
C PRO A 217 3.03 -13.82 -2.34
N ASP A 218 2.78 -15.11 -2.17
CA ASP A 218 2.21 -15.70 -0.95
C ASP A 218 3.15 -15.60 0.26
N ARG A 219 4.46 -15.43 0.03
CA ARG A 219 5.46 -15.14 1.05
C ARG A 219 6.40 -14.02 0.63
N ALA A 220 6.66 -13.09 1.54
CA ALA A 220 7.58 -12.00 1.33
C ALA A 220 8.59 -11.88 2.47
N ASP A 221 9.80 -11.44 2.11
CA ASP A 221 10.87 -11.11 3.05
C ASP A 221 10.74 -9.61 3.42
N LEU A 222 10.56 -9.34 4.71
CA LEU A 222 10.25 -8.04 5.28
C LEU A 222 11.45 -7.50 6.08
N PHE A 223 11.76 -6.21 5.94
CA PHE A 223 12.76 -5.58 6.79
C PHE A 223 12.14 -5.25 8.16
N PHE A 224 12.74 -5.79 9.22
CA PHE A 224 12.30 -5.64 10.60
C PHE A 224 13.40 -4.95 11.41
N ASP A 225 13.06 -3.88 12.12
CA ASP A 225 14.00 -3.18 12.99
C ASP A 225 13.35 -2.81 14.31
N ASN A 226 13.33 -3.76 15.24
CA ASN A 226 12.60 -3.66 16.51
C ASN A 226 11.14 -3.18 16.30
N SER A 227 10.58 -3.61 15.18
CA SER A 227 9.30 -3.19 14.64
C SER A 227 8.14 -3.76 15.47
N PRO A 228 6.98 -3.08 15.53
CA PRO A 228 5.78 -3.65 16.12
C PRO A 228 5.30 -4.90 15.37
N ALA A 229 4.70 -5.82 16.10
CA ALA A 229 3.95 -6.96 15.56
C ALA A 229 2.61 -7.04 16.28
N PHE A 230 1.54 -7.45 15.60
CA PHE A 230 0.18 -7.22 16.07
C PHE A 230 -0.48 -8.48 16.58
N ARG A 231 -1.16 -8.37 17.73
CA ARG A 231 -2.25 -9.28 18.10
C ARG A 231 -3.57 -8.55 17.90
N ILE A 232 -4.46 -9.19 17.15
CA ILE A 232 -5.82 -8.70 16.96
C ILE A 232 -6.74 -9.46 17.90
N ASN A 233 -7.60 -8.74 18.61
CA ASN A 233 -8.66 -9.37 19.39
C ASN A 233 -9.65 -10.07 18.43
N SER A 234 -9.86 -11.37 18.60
CA SER A 234 -10.73 -12.20 17.75
C SER A 234 -12.19 -11.73 17.68
N ALA A 235 -12.63 -10.85 18.59
CA ALA A 235 -13.95 -10.23 18.53
C ALA A 235 -14.11 -9.18 17.40
N SER A 236 -13.00 -8.71 16.83
CA SER A 236 -12.99 -7.64 15.83
C SER A 236 -13.11 -8.21 14.41
N LYS A 237 -14.35 -8.40 13.95
CA LYS A 237 -14.65 -9.05 12.66
C LYS A 237 -14.25 -8.23 11.42
N ASP A 238 -14.07 -6.92 11.55
CA ASP A 238 -13.85 -6.03 10.40
C ASP A 238 -12.37 -5.82 10.07
N LEU A 239 -11.47 -6.12 11.02
CA LEU A 239 -10.02 -5.98 10.84
C LEU A 239 -9.49 -7.15 10.02
N ARG A 240 -8.54 -6.87 9.12
CA ARG A 240 -7.97 -7.89 8.23
C ARG A 240 -6.45 -7.95 8.43
N VAL A 241 -5.94 -9.12 8.77
CA VAL A 241 -4.49 -9.38 8.76
C VAL A 241 -4.08 -9.65 7.33
N VAL A 242 -3.27 -8.76 6.74
CA VAL A 242 -2.82 -8.85 5.35
C VAL A 242 -1.50 -9.58 5.22
N ALA A 243 -0.66 -9.50 6.25
CA ALA A 243 0.58 -10.26 6.36
C ALA A 243 0.78 -10.72 7.81
N TRP A 244 1.36 -11.91 8.01
CA TRP A 244 1.64 -12.46 9.36
C TRP A 244 2.88 -13.33 9.37
N TYR A 245 3.52 -13.41 10.53
CA TYR A 245 4.58 -14.38 10.77
C TYR A 245 3.93 -15.71 11.18
N ASP A 246 4.22 -16.78 10.43
CA ASP A 246 3.63 -18.11 10.61
C ASP A 246 4.65 -19.17 11.05
N SER A 247 5.77 -18.70 11.60
CA SER A 247 6.86 -19.54 12.07
C SER A 247 7.45 -18.96 13.35
N ALA A 248 7.91 -19.86 14.23
CA ALA A 248 8.72 -19.51 15.40
C ALA A 248 10.17 -19.14 15.04
N THR A 249 10.58 -19.35 13.78
CA THR A 249 11.92 -19.00 13.27
C THR A 249 11.81 -18.25 11.92
N PRO A 250 11.23 -17.04 11.90
CA PRO A 250 11.02 -16.30 10.65
C PRO A 250 12.31 -15.69 10.06
N LEU A 251 13.43 -15.72 10.77
CA LEU A 251 14.69 -15.11 10.33
C LEU A 251 15.19 -15.72 9.02
N ARG A 252 15.47 -14.83 8.05
CA ARG A 252 16.11 -15.15 6.77
C ARG A 252 17.55 -14.66 6.74
N SER A 253 17.80 -13.47 7.29
CA SER A 253 19.14 -12.87 7.36
C SER A 253 19.20 -11.82 8.47
N GLY A 254 20.33 -11.72 9.17
CA GLY A 254 20.54 -10.79 10.28
C GLY A 254 20.56 -11.46 11.65
N TRP A 255 20.03 -10.78 12.65
CA TRP A 255 20.01 -11.22 14.05
C TRP A 255 18.58 -11.19 14.60
N ALA A 256 18.12 -12.30 15.18
CA ALA A 256 16.78 -12.33 15.76
C ALA A 256 16.71 -13.12 17.06
N TRP A 257 17.04 -12.43 18.16
CA TRP A 257 16.87 -12.93 19.52
C TRP A 257 15.40 -12.84 19.94
N GLY A 258 14.86 -13.94 20.47
CA GLY A 258 13.45 -14.00 20.88
C GLY A 258 12.45 -14.11 19.73
N GLN A 259 12.88 -14.35 18.49
CA GLN A 259 12.01 -14.35 17.30
C GLN A 259 10.76 -15.26 17.38
N LYS A 260 10.77 -16.29 18.24
CA LYS A 260 9.60 -17.13 18.54
C LYS A 260 8.36 -16.36 19.01
N TYR A 261 8.53 -15.17 19.60
CA TYR A 261 7.41 -14.32 20.02
C TYR A 261 6.65 -13.69 18.85
N LEU A 262 7.20 -13.73 17.64
CA LEU A 262 6.54 -13.29 16.41
C LEU A 262 5.56 -14.33 15.87
N ASP A 263 5.68 -15.60 16.25
CA ASP A 263 4.82 -16.66 15.70
C ASP A 263 3.33 -16.32 15.90
N LYS A 264 2.56 -16.40 14.81
CA LYS A 264 1.13 -16.09 14.72
C LYS A 264 0.76 -14.62 14.98
N THR A 265 1.73 -13.70 14.91
CA THR A 265 1.46 -12.26 14.99
C THR A 265 1.28 -11.66 13.60
N GLY A 266 0.42 -10.64 13.51
CA GLY A 266 0.24 -9.86 12.29
C GLY A 266 1.44 -8.94 12.03
N ALA A 267 1.89 -8.86 10.79
CA ALA A 267 2.90 -7.93 10.32
C ALA A 267 2.28 -6.71 9.62
N VAL A 268 1.18 -6.92 8.87
CA VAL A 268 0.43 -5.85 8.20
C VAL A 268 -1.06 -6.04 8.48
N VAL A 269 -1.74 -4.96 8.87
CA VAL A 269 -3.16 -4.97 9.24
C VAL A 269 -3.91 -3.87 8.52
N GLU A 270 -5.05 -4.22 7.94
CA GLU A 270 -6.06 -3.27 7.45
C GLU A 270 -7.16 -3.10 8.51
N VAL A 271 -7.51 -1.84 8.79
CA VAL A 271 -8.57 -1.44 9.71
C VAL A 271 -9.55 -0.53 8.96
N PRO A 272 -10.68 -1.06 8.48
CA PRO A 272 -11.75 -0.23 7.94
C PRO A 272 -12.34 0.66 9.04
N PHE A 273 -12.57 1.95 8.75
CA PHE A 273 -13.18 2.87 9.70
C PHE A 273 -13.98 3.97 9.00
N GLY A 274 -15.28 4.04 9.27
CA GLY A 274 -16.19 4.94 8.54
C GLY A 274 -16.15 4.63 7.05
N LYS A 275 -15.85 5.64 6.21
CA LYS A 275 -15.63 5.47 4.76
C LYS A 275 -14.16 5.29 4.38
N GLY A 276 -13.25 5.49 5.34
CA GLY A 276 -11.81 5.46 5.16
C GLY A 276 -11.18 4.18 5.71
N LYS A 277 -9.85 4.20 5.79
CA LYS A 277 -9.03 3.04 6.16
C LYS A 277 -7.81 3.47 6.96
N LEU A 278 -7.38 2.61 7.86
CA LEU A 278 -6.06 2.66 8.48
C LEU A 278 -5.29 1.40 8.08
N PHE A 279 -4.11 1.59 7.50
CA PHE A 279 -3.17 0.53 7.18
C PHE A 279 -1.98 0.63 8.14
N LEU A 280 -1.75 -0.45 8.89
CA LEU A 280 -0.66 -0.56 9.84
C LEU A 280 0.39 -1.52 9.28
N PHE A 281 1.57 -1.00 8.97
CA PHE A 281 2.73 -1.77 8.55
C PHE A 281 3.72 -1.82 9.71
N GLY A 282 3.72 -2.94 10.45
CA GLY A 282 4.71 -3.21 11.48
C GLY A 282 6.15 -3.13 10.93
N PRO A 283 6.51 -3.87 9.86
CA PRO A 283 7.85 -3.81 9.28
C PRO A 283 8.15 -2.46 8.63
N GLU A 284 9.43 -2.17 8.43
CA GLU A 284 9.90 -0.98 7.71
C GLU A 284 9.83 -1.20 6.20
N ILE A 285 8.63 -1.08 5.63
CA ILE A 285 8.35 -1.40 4.21
C ILE A 285 9.11 -0.52 3.18
N LEU A 286 9.78 0.54 3.65
CA LEU A 286 10.56 1.49 2.84
C LEU A 286 11.96 1.74 3.41
N PHE A 287 12.47 0.87 4.29
CA PHE A 287 13.74 1.10 4.98
C PHE A 287 14.86 1.49 4.01
N ARG A 288 15.30 2.75 4.11
CA ARG A 288 16.35 3.32 3.25
C ARG A 288 16.16 3.13 1.75
N SER A 289 14.91 2.99 1.27
CA SER A 289 14.62 2.67 -0.13
C SER A 289 15.34 1.37 -0.61
N GLN A 290 15.52 0.38 0.27
CA GLN A 290 16.16 -0.90 -0.06
C GLN A 290 15.17 -2.05 -0.33
N PRO A 291 14.07 -2.23 0.44
CA PRO A 291 13.22 -3.40 0.26
C PRO A 291 12.18 -3.15 -0.86
N HIS A 292 12.63 -3.20 -2.12
CA HIS A 292 11.77 -2.96 -3.28
C HIS A 292 10.56 -3.93 -3.32
N GLY A 293 10.71 -5.15 -2.81
CA GLY A 293 9.63 -6.14 -2.73
C GLY A 293 8.43 -5.69 -1.88
N THR A 294 8.65 -4.80 -0.89
CA THR A 294 7.59 -4.29 -0.01
C THR A 294 7.04 -2.93 -0.43
N TYR A 295 7.55 -2.31 -1.51
CA TYR A 295 7.00 -1.04 -2.02
C TYR A 295 5.53 -1.17 -2.44
N LYS A 296 5.12 -2.38 -2.85
CA LYS A 296 3.72 -2.66 -3.18
C LYS A 296 2.78 -2.31 -2.03
N PHE A 297 3.16 -2.55 -0.79
CA PHE A 297 2.33 -2.14 0.34
C PHE A 297 2.07 -0.63 0.38
N LEU A 298 3.09 0.18 0.08
CA LEU A 298 2.95 1.63 -0.04
C LEU A 298 2.03 1.99 -1.22
N PHE A 299 2.35 1.50 -2.42
CA PHE A 299 1.62 1.89 -3.63
C PHE A 299 0.18 1.40 -3.64
N ASN A 300 -0.04 0.17 -3.18
CA ASN A 300 -1.35 -0.40 -2.95
C ASN A 300 -2.10 0.43 -1.91
N GLY A 301 -1.47 0.71 -0.77
CA GLY A 301 -2.08 1.52 0.29
C GLY A 301 -2.52 2.90 -0.21
N ILE A 302 -1.71 3.55 -1.05
CA ILE A 302 -2.04 4.86 -1.64
C ILE A 302 -3.29 4.75 -2.55
N TYR A 303 -3.25 3.89 -3.56
CA TYR A 303 -4.34 3.84 -4.55
C TYR A 303 -5.60 3.13 -4.03
N TYR A 304 -5.46 1.97 -3.38
CA TYR A 304 -6.59 1.25 -2.77
C TYR A 304 -7.25 2.07 -1.65
N GLY A 305 -6.44 2.83 -0.90
CA GLY A 305 -6.92 3.73 0.13
C GLY A 305 -7.98 4.68 -0.39
N SER A 306 -7.66 5.39 -1.48
CA SER A 306 -8.53 6.40 -2.10
C SER A 306 -9.44 5.88 -3.23
N ALA A 307 -9.40 4.58 -3.54
CA ALA A 307 -10.13 4.05 -4.69
C ALA A 307 -11.64 3.98 -4.47
N GLU A 308 -12.40 4.26 -5.53
CA GLU A 308 -13.85 4.09 -5.58
C GLU A 308 -14.17 2.73 -6.22
N THR A 309 -15.11 1.98 -5.64
CA THR A 309 -15.61 0.77 -6.30
C THR A 309 -16.66 1.16 -7.34
N VAL A 310 -16.44 0.75 -8.58
CA VAL A 310 -17.34 0.96 -9.72
C VAL A 310 -17.68 -0.38 -10.38
N VAL A 311 -18.77 -0.42 -11.15
CA VAL A 311 -19.13 -1.59 -11.95
C VAL A 311 -18.74 -1.35 -13.40
N LEU A 312 -17.88 -2.22 -13.94
CA LEU A 312 -17.56 -2.23 -15.36
C LEU A 312 -18.65 -3.00 -16.12
N ASN A 313 -19.14 -2.38 -17.20
CA ASN A 313 -20.09 -2.96 -18.16
C ASN A 313 -19.43 -3.17 -19.52
#